data_AF-A0A9P7BTU3-F1
#
_entry.id   AF-A0A9P7BTU3-F1
#
_cell.length_a   1.000
_cell.length_b   1.000
_cell.length_c   1.000
_cell.angle_alpha   90.00
_cell.angle_beta   90.00
_cell.angle_gamma   90.00
#
_symmetry.space_group_name_H-M   'P 1'
#
loop_
_entity.id
_entity.type
_entity.pdbx_description
1 polymer ?
#
loop_
_entity_poly.entity_id
_entity_poly.type
_entity_poly.pdbx_seq_one_letter_code
_entity_poly.pdbx_strand_id
1 'polypeptide(L)'
;MSNNNLGTPRLILRTYKASDHEQIDHLFYSTYFTLVPEGVKCKLKSPIFWIGWIGFYSYLIGIVPVLLSGLDVPNWSYTALKIFFTFAWIVVSFSGVFVFTDRFEVVDKVEQARMNDLADPEIYYLNWIKEEVEIDDEEDAVRTGNKKRVTFDKNAKPATEIIRSQKPVEEQTPSHFWVLCLDNKACGMIGLAHYEERLYSNRPTQPPAWKLLLAAVLKRYRLPVPDYLNHLYEKMPASIFAEPHEEKVATIQRLAIKTEYQSCGLATLLIDRAMTFAHEKGLERVEAVTNELESNAAEILRIKHGFTLVKKEKKGWLGQFEKTWSCDVKDWMSCHESAAKTYLEK
;
A
#
# COMPACT_ATOMS: atom_id res chain seq x y z
N MET A 1 -39.71 -12.27 -18.35
CA MET A 1 -40.26 -12.18 -16.98
C MET A 1 -39.26 -11.41 -16.14
N SER A 2 -39.61 -10.18 -15.79
CA SER A 2 -38.82 -9.28 -14.93
C SER A 2 -38.88 -9.78 -13.50
N ASN A 3 -37.76 -10.32 -12.99
CA ASN A 3 -37.66 -10.74 -11.59
C ASN A 3 -37.62 -9.52 -10.67
N ASN A 4 -38.80 -9.14 -10.16
CA ASN A 4 -39.01 -8.22 -9.06
C ASN A 4 -38.64 -8.88 -7.71
N ASN A 5 -37.38 -9.26 -7.54
CA ASN A 5 -36.78 -9.37 -6.21
C ASN A 5 -35.85 -8.16 -6.05
N LEU A 6 -36.38 -7.04 -5.55
CA LEU A 6 -35.57 -6.06 -4.82
C LEU A 6 -35.13 -6.72 -3.51
N GLY A 7 -34.32 -7.76 -3.64
CA GLY A 7 -33.80 -8.57 -2.55
C GLY A 7 -32.78 -7.77 -1.78
N THR A 8 -32.83 -7.85 -0.46
CA THR A 8 -31.81 -7.31 0.43
C THR A 8 -30.42 -7.68 -0.10
N PRO A 9 -29.50 -6.71 -0.23
CA PRO A 9 -28.18 -6.97 -0.81
C PRO A 9 -27.46 -8.03 0.00
N ARG A 10 -26.88 -9.02 -0.68
CA ARG A 10 -26.26 -10.18 -0.02
C ARG A 10 -24.81 -9.86 0.28
N LEU A 11 -24.50 -9.71 1.55
CA LEU A 11 -23.13 -9.57 2.04
C LEU A 11 -22.54 -10.94 2.35
N ILE A 12 -21.40 -11.26 1.75
CA ILE A 12 -20.70 -12.55 1.93
C ILE A 12 -19.24 -12.25 2.30
N LEU A 13 -18.80 -12.76 3.44
CA LEU A 13 -17.39 -12.81 3.80
C LEU A 13 -16.84 -14.20 3.45
N ARG A 14 -15.77 -14.26 2.67
CA ARG A 14 -15.15 -15.52 2.25
C ARG A 14 -13.63 -15.43 2.19
N THR A 15 -12.98 -16.58 2.17
CA THR A 15 -11.55 -16.69 1.88
C THR A 15 -11.26 -16.24 0.45
N TYR A 16 -10.10 -15.61 0.28
CA TYR A 16 -9.56 -15.25 -1.02
C TYR A 16 -9.43 -16.45 -1.97
N LYS A 17 -9.58 -16.19 -3.26
CA LYS A 17 -9.34 -17.14 -4.35
C LYS A 17 -8.49 -16.46 -5.43
N ALA A 18 -7.64 -17.22 -6.13
CA ALA A 18 -6.88 -16.70 -7.28
C ALA A 18 -7.70 -15.90 -8.30
N SER A 19 -8.97 -16.26 -8.53
CA SER A 19 -9.88 -15.53 -9.45
C SER A 19 -10.18 -14.09 -9.03
N ASP A 20 -9.94 -13.75 -7.77
CA ASP A 20 -10.25 -12.43 -7.22
C ASP A 20 -9.08 -11.46 -7.33
N HIS A 21 -7.92 -11.90 -7.81
CA HIS A 21 -6.67 -11.14 -7.83
C HIS A 21 -6.86 -9.74 -8.45
N GLU A 22 -7.40 -9.66 -9.67
CA GLU A 22 -7.60 -8.38 -10.36
C GLU A 22 -8.59 -7.47 -9.63
N GLN A 23 -9.66 -8.03 -9.05
CA GLN A 23 -10.66 -7.25 -8.33
C GLN A 23 -10.09 -6.67 -7.04
N ILE A 24 -9.25 -7.44 -6.35
CA ILE A 24 -8.58 -7.05 -5.11
C ILE A 24 -7.49 -6.03 -5.38
N ASP A 25 -6.68 -6.24 -6.41
CA ASP A 25 -5.66 -5.28 -6.83
C ASP A 25 -6.29 -3.93 -7.16
N HIS A 26 -7.38 -3.94 -7.94
CA HIS A 26 -8.14 -2.73 -8.23
C HIS A 26 -8.78 -2.10 -6.99
N LEU A 27 -9.36 -2.90 -6.08
CA LEU A 27 -9.94 -2.41 -4.83
C LEU A 27 -8.87 -1.73 -3.96
N PHE A 28 -7.70 -2.34 -3.82
CA PHE A 28 -6.59 -1.79 -3.06
C PHE A 28 -6.09 -0.48 -3.67
N TYR A 29 -5.76 -0.50 -4.97
CA TYR A 29 -5.29 0.66 -5.70
C TYR A 29 -6.29 1.82 -5.56
N SER A 30 -7.56 1.61 -5.94
CA SER A 30 -8.59 2.65 -5.95
C SER A 30 -8.87 3.28 -4.58
N THR A 31 -8.80 2.50 -3.50
CA THR A 31 -9.00 3.00 -2.13
C THR A 31 -7.83 3.83 -1.61
N TYR A 32 -6.62 3.63 -2.14
CA TYR A 32 -5.46 4.43 -1.78
C TYR A 32 -5.42 5.78 -2.50
N PHE A 33 -5.91 5.90 -3.75
CA PHE A 33 -5.98 7.20 -4.44
C PHE A 33 -6.91 8.19 -3.74
N THR A 34 -7.96 7.71 -3.08
CA THR A 34 -8.86 8.58 -2.33
C THR A 34 -8.21 9.19 -1.08
N LEU A 35 -7.04 8.68 -0.67
CA LEU A 35 -6.26 9.21 0.45
C LEU A 35 -5.27 10.32 0.04
N VAL A 36 -5.02 10.53 -1.26
CA VAL A 36 -4.13 11.61 -1.76
C VAL A 36 -4.52 12.99 -1.20
N PRO A 37 -5.81 13.40 -1.20
CA PRO A 37 -6.20 14.69 -0.64
C PRO A 37 -5.90 14.82 0.86
N GLU A 38 -6.02 13.73 1.63
CA GLU A 38 -5.67 13.75 3.05
C GLU A 38 -4.16 13.94 3.26
N GLY A 39 -3.33 13.33 2.40
CA GLY A 39 -1.90 13.56 2.40
C GLY A 39 -1.52 15.01 2.11
N VAL A 40 -2.18 15.63 1.13
CA VAL A 40 -2.00 17.06 0.84
C VAL A 40 -2.41 17.92 2.05
N LYS A 41 -3.56 17.66 2.67
CA LYS A 41 -4.00 18.36 3.88
C LYS A 41 -2.98 18.23 5.03
N CYS A 42 -2.44 17.03 5.25
CA CYS A 42 -1.41 16.80 6.26
C CYS A 42 -0.15 17.62 6.02
N LYS A 43 0.30 17.74 4.77
CA LYS A 43 1.48 18.58 4.40
C LYS A 43 1.21 20.06 4.58
N LEU A 44 0.03 20.53 4.20
CA LEU A 44 -0.38 21.93 4.38
C LEU A 44 -0.51 22.32 5.86
N LYS A 45 -0.70 21.38 6.77
CA LYS A 45 -0.64 21.62 8.22
C LYS A 45 0.78 21.77 8.76
N SER A 46 1.80 21.34 8.00
CA SER A 46 3.19 21.41 8.46
C SER A 46 3.73 22.85 8.39
N PRO A 47 4.27 23.41 9.49
CA PRO A 47 4.84 24.75 9.46
C PRO A 47 6.08 24.84 8.55
N ILE A 48 6.83 23.73 8.42
CA ILE A 48 8.02 23.64 7.56
C ILE A 48 7.64 23.84 6.09
N PHE A 49 6.48 23.33 5.67
CA PHE A 49 5.97 23.55 4.31
C PHE A 49 5.81 25.04 4.02
N TRP A 50 5.15 25.79 4.91
CA TRP A 50 4.93 27.22 4.73
C TRP A 50 6.21 28.04 4.74
N ILE A 51 7.16 27.70 5.63
CA ILE A 51 8.47 28.37 5.66
C ILE A 51 9.20 28.18 4.33
N GLY A 52 9.26 26.95 3.82
CA GLY A 52 9.88 26.66 2.52
C GLY A 52 9.14 27.31 1.36
N TRP A 53 7.81 27.31 1.40
CA TRP A 53 6.95 27.86 0.35
C TRP A 53 7.11 29.38 0.24
N ILE A 54 7.08 30.08 1.37
CA ILE A 54 7.29 31.54 1.44
C ILE A 54 8.74 31.87 1.09
N GLY A 55 9.71 31.12 1.60
CA GLY A 55 11.13 31.35 1.31
C GLY A 55 11.46 31.23 -0.18
N PHE A 56 10.94 30.19 -0.85
CA PHE A 56 11.14 30.02 -2.29
C PHE A 56 10.41 31.10 -3.11
N TYR A 57 9.21 31.49 -2.69
CA TYR A 57 8.50 32.61 -3.30
C TYR A 57 9.28 33.94 -3.18
N SER A 58 9.80 34.25 -2.00
CA SER A 58 10.63 35.44 -1.78
C SER A 58 11.89 35.41 -2.66
N TYR A 59 12.50 34.25 -2.84
CA TYR A 59 13.62 34.06 -3.77
C TYR A 59 13.22 34.31 -5.24
N LEU A 60 12.09 33.76 -5.69
CA LEU A 60 11.56 33.96 -7.05
C LEU A 60 11.29 35.44 -7.34
N ILE A 61 10.73 36.19 -6.39
CA ILE A 61 10.49 37.62 -6.57
C ILE A 61 11.79 38.43 -6.47
N GLY A 62 12.74 37.98 -5.64
CA GLY A 62 14.04 38.60 -5.45
C GLY A 62 14.97 38.49 -6.66
N ILE A 63 14.79 37.48 -7.53
CA ILE A 63 15.61 37.32 -8.75
C ILE A 63 15.09 38.13 -9.96
N VAL A 64 13.84 38.61 -9.91
CA VAL A 64 13.22 39.44 -10.98
C VAL A 64 14.07 40.67 -11.35
N PRO A 65 14.56 41.50 -10.40
CA PRO A 65 15.42 42.64 -10.75
C PRO A 65 16.72 42.21 -11.43
N VAL A 66 17.30 41.07 -11.03
CA VAL A 66 18.56 40.56 -11.59
C VAL A 66 18.34 40.05 -13.02
N LEU A 67 17.25 39.33 -13.27
CA LEU A 67 16.91 38.84 -14.61
C LEU A 67 16.64 39.95 -15.63
N LEU A 68 16.08 41.07 -15.17
CA LEU A 68 15.81 42.23 -16.03
C LEU A 68 16.98 43.23 -16.06
N SER A 69 17.98 43.06 -15.19
CA SER A 69 19.18 43.89 -15.21
C SER A 69 19.95 43.66 -16.51
N GLY A 70 20.08 44.71 -17.33
CA GLY A 70 20.72 44.65 -18.64
C GLY A 70 19.77 44.51 -19.83
N LEU A 71 18.45 44.38 -19.60
CA LEU A 71 17.43 44.51 -20.64
C LEU A 71 16.79 45.90 -20.53
N ASP A 72 16.78 46.66 -21.62
CA ASP A 72 16.20 48.01 -21.68
C ASP A 72 14.66 47.91 -21.80
N VAL A 73 14.04 47.30 -20.79
CA VAL A 73 12.63 46.95 -20.77
C VAL A 73 11.77 48.02 -20.08
N PRO A 74 10.51 48.22 -20.53
CA PRO A 74 9.61 49.18 -19.92
C PRO A 74 9.35 48.89 -18.43
N ASN A 75 9.10 49.94 -17.64
CA ASN A 75 8.86 49.84 -16.18
C ASN A 75 7.69 48.90 -15.80
N TRP A 76 6.69 48.72 -16.67
CA TRP A 76 5.55 47.83 -16.41
C TRP A 76 5.94 46.34 -16.46
N SER A 77 7.03 45.99 -17.15
CA SER A 77 7.51 44.61 -17.31
C SER A 77 7.87 43.97 -15.96
N TYR A 78 8.41 44.76 -15.04
CA TYR A 78 8.72 44.35 -13.67
C TYR A 78 7.46 43.92 -12.91
N THR A 79 6.41 44.73 -12.98
CA THR A 79 5.13 44.44 -12.31
C THR A 79 4.45 43.24 -12.95
N ALA A 80 4.44 43.16 -14.28
CA ALA A 80 3.85 42.03 -15.01
C ALA A 80 4.56 40.71 -14.68
N LEU A 81 5.90 40.71 -14.63
CA LEU A 81 6.68 39.50 -14.34
C LEU A 81 6.49 39.02 -12.89
N LYS A 82 6.36 39.95 -11.93
CA LYS A 82 6.00 39.60 -10.55
C LYS A 82 4.62 38.98 -10.45
N ILE A 83 3.61 39.57 -11.11
CA ILE A 83 2.25 39.02 -11.13
C ILE A 83 2.28 37.62 -11.72
N PHE A 84 2.94 37.45 -12.87
CA PHE A 84 3.10 36.15 -13.52
C PHE A 84 3.76 35.12 -12.59
N PHE A 85 4.89 35.43 -11.98
CA PHE A 85 5.57 34.52 -11.05
C PHE A 85 4.73 34.20 -9.82
N THR A 86 3.90 35.13 -9.34
CA THR A 86 3.00 34.89 -8.20
C THR A 86 1.92 33.87 -8.57
N PHE A 87 1.24 34.07 -9.71
CA PHE A 87 0.24 33.12 -10.20
C PHE A 87 0.85 31.76 -10.54
N ALA A 88 1.98 31.76 -11.26
CA ALA A 88 2.70 30.55 -11.61
C ALA A 88 3.17 29.79 -10.36
N TRP A 89 3.68 30.50 -9.36
CA TRP A 89 4.11 29.88 -8.10
C TRP A 89 2.97 29.19 -7.39
N ILE A 90 1.80 29.85 -7.25
CA ILE A 90 0.63 29.24 -6.62
C ILE A 90 0.21 27.98 -7.40
N VAL A 91 0.00 28.08 -8.72
CA VAL A 91 -0.49 26.96 -9.54
C VAL A 91 0.50 25.80 -9.54
N VAL A 92 1.79 26.08 -9.78
CA VAL A 92 2.84 25.05 -9.89
C VAL A 92 3.12 24.42 -8.53
N SER A 93 3.15 25.21 -7.45
CA SER A 93 3.44 24.67 -6.12
C SER A 93 2.33 23.76 -5.61
N PHE A 94 1.06 24.16 -5.70
CA PHE A 94 -0.06 23.30 -5.28
C PHE A 94 -0.18 22.05 -6.16
N SER A 95 -0.03 22.19 -7.47
CA SER A 95 0.02 21.03 -8.39
C SER A 95 1.20 20.12 -8.05
N GLY A 96 2.37 20.69 -7.75
CA GLY A 96 3.56 19.96 -7.36
C GLY A 96 3.37 19.16 -6.07
N VAL A 97 2.70 19.73 -5.06
CA VAL A 97 2.38 19.00 -3.81
C VAL A 97 1.43 17.83 -4.07
N PHE A 98 0.43 18.04 -4.91
CA PHE A 98 -0.50 16.98 -5.30
C PHE A 98 0.23 15.84 -6.02
N VAL A 99 0.98 16.16 -7.08
CA VAL A 99 1.77 15.17 -7.84
C VAL A 99 2.80 14.48 -6.96
N PHE A 100 3.42 15.20 -6.04
CA PHE A 100 4.40 14.62 -5.13
C PHE A 100 3.76 13.59 -4.20
N THR A 101 2.63 13.95 -3.59
CA THR A 101 1.88 13.06 -2.68
C THR A 101 1.35 11.83 -3.43
N ASP A 102 0.80 12.04 -4.63
CA ASP A 102 0.31 10.97 -5.49
C ASP A 102 1.43 10.00 -5.89
N ARG A 103 2.49 10.52 -6.55
CA ARG A 103 3.51 9.70 -7.20
C ARG A 103 4.56 9.12 -6.27
N PHE A 104 4.97 9.85 -5.24
CA PHE A 104 6.07 9.42 -4.37
C PHE A 104 5.62 8.80 -3.06
N GLU A 105 4.36 8.94 -2.66
CA GLU A 105 3.88 8.42 -1.38
C GLU A 105 2.81 7.36 -1.59
N VAL A 106 1.72 7.72 -2.27
CA VAL A 106 0.60 6.80 -2.47
C VAL A 106 0.97 5.70 -3.47
N VAL A 107 1.45 6.06 -4.65
CA VAL A 107 1.89 5.07 -5.66
C VAL A 107 3.02 4.21 -5.11
N ASP A 108 3.98 4.79 -4.39
CA ASP A 108 5.11 4.07 -3.82
C ASP A 108 4.66 2.97 -2.84
N LYS A 109 3.74 3.32 -1.92
CA LYS A 109 3.16 2.37 -0.97
C LYS A 109 2.30 1.31 -1.65
N VAL A 110 1.55 1.70 -2.69
CA VAL A 110 0.73 0.76 -3.46
C VAL A 110 1.60 -0.22 -4.23
N GLU A 111 2.64 0.25 -4.93
CA GLU A 111 3.61 -0.59 -5.62
C GLU A 111 4.34 -1.53 -4.66
N GLN A 112 4.71 -1.06 -3.47
CA GLN A 112 5.34 -1.90 -2.47
C GLN A 112 4.45 -3.07 -2.07
N ALA A 113 3.13 -2.87 -1.93
CA ALA A 113 2.21 -3.97 -1.64
C ALA A 113 2.03 -4.90 -2.87
N ARG A 114 1.80 -4.32 -4.05
CA ARG A 114 1.54 -5.05 -5.31
C ARG A 114 2.70 -5.95 -5.74
N MET A 115 3.94 -5.55 -5.45
CA MET A 115 5.13 -6.33 -5.79
C MET A 115 5.49 -7.39 -4.73
N ASN A 116 4.87 -7.32 -3.54
CA ASN A 116 5.17 -8.22 -2.43
C ASN A 116 3.95 -9.09 -2.11
N ASP A 117 3.30 -8.86 -0.98
CA ASP A 117 2.22 -9.68 -0.44
C ASP A 117 0.96 -9.73 -1.32
N LEU A 118 0.63 -8.66 -2.04
CA LEU A 118 -0.51 -8.65 -2.97
C LEU A 118 -0.20 -9.26 -4.33
N ALA A 119 1.08 -9.50 -4.67
CA ALA A 119 1.44 -10.20 -5.91
C ALA A 119 0.82 -11.60 -5.90
N ASP A 120 0.97 -12.31 -4.79
CA ASP A 120 0.44 -13.66 -4.60
C ASP A 120 -0.10 -13.89 -3.18
N PRO A 121 -1.33 -13.42 -2.88
CA PRO A 121 -1.90 -13.57 -1.54
C PRO A 121 -2.09 -15.04 -1.11
N GLU A 122 -2.19 -15.98 -2.08
CA GLU A 122 -2.27 -17.42 -1.78
C GLU A 122 -1.01 -17.92 -1.06
N ILE A 123 0.17 -17.42 -1.44
CA ILE A 123 1.44 -17.83 -0.85
C ILE A 123 1.63 -17.16 0.50
N TYR A 124 1.44 -15.83 0.56
CA TYR A 124 1.76 -15.03 1.74
C TYR A 124 0.75 -15.15 2.88
N TYR A 125 -0.51 -15.46 2.60
CA TYR A 125 -1.56 -15.49 3.61
C TYR A 125 -2.27 -16.84 3.74
N LEU A 126 -2.34 -17.64 2.69
CA LEU A 126 -3.13 -18.87 2.69
C LEU A 126 -2.26 -20.15 2.74
N ASN A 127 -0.95 -20.01 2.93
CA ASN A 127 0.01 -21.12 3.04
C ASN A 127 -0.03 -22.09 1.83
N TRP A 128 -0.23 -21.57 0.62
CA TRP A 128 -0.08 -22.37 -0.60
C TRP A 128 1.36 -22.38 -1.10
N ILE A 129 1.78 -23.52 -1.61
CA ILE A 129 2.99 -23.71 -2.40
C ILE A 129 2.55 -23.76 -3.87
N LYS A 130 3.21 -22.98 -4.72
CA LYS A 130 3.00 -22.98 -6.17
C LYS A 130 4.26 -23.54 -6.82
N GLU A 131 4.14 -24.70 -7.43
CA GLU A 131 5.22 -25.33 -8.20
C GLU A 131 4.90 -25.21 -9.69
N GLU A 132 5.83 -24.63 -10.45
CA GLU A 132 5.76 -24.63 -11.92
C GLU A 132 6.27 -25.98 -12.41
N VAL A 133 5.36 -26.80 -12.94
CA VAL A 133 5.71 -28.07 -13.56
C VAL A 133 5.64 -27.88 -15.07
N GLU A 134 6.78 -28.13 -15.73
CA GLU A 134 6.84 -28.20 -17.19
C GLU A 134 6.00 -29.39 -17.64
N ILE A 135 5.00 -29.12 -18.49
CA ILE A 135 4.19 -30.18 -19.05
C ILE A 135 4.96 -30.77 -20.23
N ASP A 136 5.32 -32.04 -20.13
CA ASP A 136 5.76 -32.78 -21.30
C ASP A 136 4.60 -32.91 -22.29
N ASP A 137 4.83 -32.52 -23.55
CA ASP A 137 3.83 -32.48 -24.64
C ASP A 137 3.04 -33.81 -24.84
N GLU A 138 3.53 -34.92 -24.27
CA GLU A 138 2.88 -36.23 -24.31
C GLU A 138 1.75 -36.39 -23.27
N GLU A 139 1.87 -35.78 -22.08
CA GLU A 139 0.84 -35.91 -21.02
C GLU A 139 -0.37 -34.99 -21.26
N ASP A 140 -0.14 -33.81 -21.86
CA ASP A 140 -1.20 -32.83 -22.14
C ASP A 140 -2.17 -33.30 -23.23
N ALA A 141 -1.66 -34.06 -24.21
CA ALA A 141 -2.44 -34.68 -25.28
C ALA A 141 -3.39 -35.78 -24.75
N VAL A 142 -3.01 -36.44 -23.67
CA VAL A 142 -3.83 -37.48 -23.01
C VAL A 142 -4.91 -36.86 -22.13
N ARG A 143 -4.63 -35.71 -21.47
CA ARG A 143 -5.58 -35.05 -20.54
C ARG A 143 -6.63 -34.18 -21.23
N THR A 144 -6.28 -33.40 -22.25
CA THR A 144 -7.18 -32.39 -22.83
C THR A 144 -7.88 -32.83 -24.12
N GLY A 145 -7.49 -33.97 -24.71
CA GLY A 145 -8.01 -34.45 -25.99
C GLY A 145 -7.78 -33.50 -27.17
N ASN A 146 -7.02 -32.42 -26.98
CA ASN A 146 -6.73 -31.42 -27.99
C ASN A 146 -5.44 -31.76 -28.75
N LYS A 147 -5.51 -31.63 -30.07
CA LYS A 147 -4.38 -31.88 -30.98
C LYS A 147 -3.23 -30.89 -30.71
N LYS A 148 -2.00 -31.43 -30.76
CA LYS A 148 -0.70 -30.74 -30.74
C LYS A 148 -0.78 -29.26 -31.12
N ARG A 149 -0.54 -28.37 -30.15
CA ARG A 149 -0.26 -26.97 -30.42
C ARG A 149 1.18 -26.87 -30.91
N VAL A 150 1.36 -26.84 -32.23
CA VAL A 150 2.69 -26.64 -32.83
C VAL A 150 3.10 -25.17 -32.62
N THR A 151 3.92 -24.91 -31.61
CA THR A 151 4.65 -23.65 -31.49
C THR A 151 5.84 -23.70 -32.46
N PHE A 152 5.83 -22.84 -33.48
CA PHE A 152 6.86 -22.80 -34.53
C PHE A 152 8.18 -22.15 -34.11
N ASP A 153 8.33 -21.74 -32.85
CA ASP A 153 9.54 -21.12 -32.32
C ASP A 153 10.39 -22.12 -31.54
N LYS A 154 11.62 -22.37 -32.00
CA LYS A 154 12.64 -23.20 -31.33
C LYS A 154 13.11 -22.65 -29.97
N ASN A 155 12.70 -21.42 -29.63
CA ASN A 155 13.06 -20.72 -28.39
C ASN A 155 11.83 -20.41 -27.51
N ALA A 156 10.65 -20.96 -27.82
CA ALA A 156 9.49 -20.80 -26.98
C ALA A 156 9.68 -21.60 -25.68
N LYS A 157 9.47 -20.96 -24.52
CA LYS A 157 9.47 -21.66 -23.23
C LYS A 157 8.39 -22.76 -23.24
N PRO A 158 8.65 -23.95 -22.68
CA PRO A 158 7.67 -25.03 -22.59
C PRO A 158 6.41 -24.56 -21.85
N ALA A 159 5.27 -25.20 -22.13
CA ALA A 159 4.04 -24.92 -21.40
C ALA A 159 4.21 -25.38 -19.94
N THR A 160 4.07 -24.46 -19.00
CA THR A 160 4.13 -24.76 -17.56
C THR A 160 2.73 -24.73 -16.96
N GLU A 161 2.37 -25.76 -16.18
CA GLU A 161 1.18 -25.75 -15.32
C GLU A 161 1.61 -25.43 -13.89
N ILE A 162 0.82 -24.59 -13.20
CA ILE A 162 1.06 -24.26 -11.79
C ILE A 162 0.28 -25.26 -10.94
N ILE A 163 1.00 -26.19 -10.31
CA ILE A 163 0.41 -27.09 -9.31
C ILE A 163 0.33 -26.36 -7.98
N ARG A 164 -0.86 -26.36 -7.37
CA ARG A 164 -1.11 -25.76 -6.06
C ARG A 164 -1.18 -26.84 -5.00
N SER A 165 -0.26 -26.85 -4.05
CA SER A 165 -0.28 -27.73 -2.87
C SER A 165 -0.35 -26.89 -1.60
N GLN A 166 -0.99 -27.40 -0.55
CA GLN A 166 -1.05 -26.72 0.74
C GLN A 166 0.18 -27.12 1.56
N LYS A 167 0.79 -26.15 2.27
CA LYS A 167 1.91 -26.46 3.18
C LYS A 167 1.50 -27.52 4.21
N PRO A 168 2.44 -28.38 4.66
CA PRO A 168 2.22 -29.28 5.79
C PRO A 168 1.69 -28.52 7.01
N VAL A 169 0.81 -29.13 7.81
CA VAL A 169 0.14 -28.48 8.95
C VAL A 169 1.14 -27.88 9.94
N GLU A 170 2.32 -28.50 10.10
CA GLU A 170 3.40 -28.05 10.99
C GLU A 170 4.09 -26.77 10.50
N GLU A 171 4.06 -26.48 9.20
CA GLU A 171 4.67 -25.30 8.56
C GLU A 171 3.64 -24.21 8.21
N GLN A 172 2.39 -24.38 8.65
CA GLN A 172 1.32 -23.43 8.38
C GLN A 172 1.36 -22.27 9.38
N THR A 173 1.63 -21.08 8.86
CA THR A 173 1.52 -19.85 9.65
C THR A 173 0.05 -19.54 9.97
N PRO A 174 -0.26 -18.90 11.11
CA PRO A 174 -1.60 -18.43 11.47
C PRO A 174 -2.00 -17.15 10.69
N SER A 175 -1.68 -17.12 9.39
CA SER A 175 -2.05 -16.07 8.45
C SER A 175 -3.35 -16.40 7.73
N HIS A 176 -4.10 -15.39 7.29
CA HIS A 176 -5.26 -15.58 6.41
C HIS A 176 -5.62 -14.30 5.65
N PHE A 177 -6.31 -14.45 4.50
CA PHE A 177 -6.81 -13.32 3.71
C PHE A 177 -8.30 -13.48 3.41
N TRP A 178 -9.08 -12.47 3.77
CA TRP A 178 -10.52 -12.45 3.54
C TRP A 178 -10.92 -11.38 2.53
N VAL A 179 -11.96 -11.73 1.78
CA VAL A 179 -12.62 -10.85 0.81
C VAL A 179 -14.09 -10.74 1.19
N LEU A 180 -14.54 -9.51 1.33
CA LEU A 180 -15.94 -9.17 1.52
C LEU A 180 -16.56 -8.87 0.17
N CYS A 181 -17.65 -9.57 -0.14
CA CYS A 181 -18.39 -9.41 -1.39
C CYS A 181 -19.81 -8.90 -1.09
N LEU A 182 -20.25 -7.89 -1.85
CA LEU A 182 -21.64 -7.46 -1.91
C LEU A 182 -22.19 -7.87 -3.27
N ASP A 183 -23.21 -8.71 -3.31
CA ASP A 183 -23.81 -9.24 -4.55
C ASP A 183 -22.77 -9.79 -5.53
N ASN A 184 -21.85 -10.62 -5.01
CA ASN A 184 -20.72 -11.24 -5.71
C ASN A 184 -19.63 -10.28 -6.23
N LYS A 185 -19.67 -8.99 -5.89
CA LYS A 185 -18.60 -8.03 -6.21
C LYS A 185 -17.75 -7.76 -4.97
N ALA A 186 -16.43 -7.82 -5.10
CA ALA A 186 -15.52 -7.45 -4.00
C ALA A 186 -15.77 -5.99 -3.57
N CYS A 187 -16.04 -5.80 -2.29
CA CYS A 187 -16.30 -4.49 -1.68
C CYS A 187 -15.38 -4.18 -0.50
N GLY A 188 -14.71 -5.20 0.06
CA GLY A 188 -13.73 -5.03 1.12
C GLY A 188 -12.74 -6.20 1.17
N MET A 189 -11.61 -5.99 1.83
CA MET A 189 -10.60 -7.00 2.05
C MET A 189 -9.82 -6.72 3.34
N ILE A 190 -9.26 -7.76 3.92
CA ILE A 190 -8.36 -7.70 5.08
C ILE A 190 -7.44 -8.92 5.05
N GLY A 191 -6.16 -8.69 5.33
CA GLY A 191 -5.16 -9.73 5.58
C GLY A 191 -4.77 -9.74 7.06
N LEU A 192 -4.63 -10.92 7.64
CA LEU A 192 -3.92 -11.14 8.89
C LEU A 192 -2.62 -11.86 8.55
N ALA A 193 -1.48 -11.20 8.73
CA ALA A 193 -0.17 -11.73 8.41
C ALA A 193 0.58 -12.14 9.67
N HIS A 194 1.11 -13.35 9.66
CA HIS A 194 2.15 -13.82 10.56
C HIS A 194 3.34 -14.26 9.72
N TYR A 195 4.52 -13.71 10.00
CA TYR A 195 5.75 -14.00 9.26
C TYR A 195 6.74 -14.64 10.22
N GLU A 196 7.13 -15.88 9.97
CA GLU A 196 8.17 -16.58 10.74
C GLU A 196 9.57 -16.15 10.30
N GLU A 197 9.73 -15.83 9.01
CA GLU A 197 11.00 -15.44 8.42
C GLU A 197 11.00 -13.97 7.99
N ARG A 198 12.20 -13.40 7.88
CA ARG A 198 12.38 -12.07 7.30
C ARG A 198 12.10 -12.12 5.80
N LEU A 199 11.12 -11.32 5.37
CA LEU A 199 10.78 -11.19 3.95
C LEU A 199 11.53 -10.00 3.34
N TYR A 200 12.26 -10.28 2.27
CA TYR A 200 12.85 -9.24 1.43
C TYR A 200 11.82 -8.74 0.42
N SER A 201 11.90 -7.45 0.11
CA SER A 201 11.04 -6.84 -0.90
C SER A 201 11.52 -7.23 -2.30
N ASN A 202 10.58 -7.63 -3.15
CA ASN A 202 10.83 -7.94 -4.56
C ASN A 202 11.10 -6.68 -5.41
N ARG A 203 10.87 -5.49 -4.86
CA ARG A 203 11.10 -4.23 -5.55
C ARG A 203 12.60 -3.89 -5.62
N PRO A 204 13.11 -3.37 -6.75
CA PRO A 204 14.46 -2.82 -6.80
C PRO A 204 14.62 -1.67 -5.80
N THR A 205 15.69 -1.71 -5.02
CA THR A 205 16.01 -0.69 -4.02
C THR A 205 16.30 0.65 -4.69
N GLN A 206 15.45 1.65 -4.41
CA GLN A 206 15.63 3.00 -4.91
C GLN A 206 16.32 3.90 -3.87
N PRO A 207 17.30 4.72 -4.27
CA PRO A 207 17.95 5.63 -3.34
C PRO A 207 16.99 6.74 -2.92
N PRO A 208 17.16 7.28 -1.70
CA PRO A 208 16.38 8.41 -1.24
C PRO A 208 16.43 9.57 -2.24
N ALA A 209 15.26 10.09 -2.63
CA ALA A 209 15.14 11.12 -3.67
C ALA A 209 16.00 12.38 -3.40
N TRP A 210 16.18 12.76 -2.13
CA TRP A 210 17.03 13.90 -1.75
C TRP A 210 18.52 13.67 -2.07
N LYS A 211 19.03 12.42 -2.00
CA LYS A 211 20.41 12.09 -2.37
C LYS A 211 20.61 12.22 -3.88
N LEU A 212 19.62 11.78 -4.66
CA LEU A 212 19.62 11.95 -6.11
C LEU A 212 19.56 13.43 -6.51
N LEU A 213 18.68 14.21 -5.88
CA LEU A 213 18.57 15.65 -6.10
C LEU A 213 19.86 16.38 -5.72
N LEU A 214 20.44 16.08 -4.56
CA LEU A 214 21.70 16.70 -4.12
C LEU A 214 22.85 16.39 -5.10
N ALA A 215 22.98 15.13 -5.52
CA ALA A 215 23.97 14.75 -6.53
C ALA A 215 23.76 15.48 -7.85
N ALA A 216 22.51 15.64 -8.31
CA ALA A 216 22.17 16.38 -9.52
C ALA A 216 22.50 17.87 -9.41
N VAL A 217 22.20 18.50 -8.26
CA VAL A 217 22.53 19.91 -7.98
C VAL A 217 24.04 20.11 -7.99
N LEU A 218 24.81 19.28 -7.27
CA LEU A 218 26.27 19.37 -7.23
C LEU A 218 26.87 19.23 -8.64
N LYS A 219 26.40 18.25 -9.43
CA LYS A 219 26.82 18.08 -10.83
C LYS A 219 26.49 19.31 -11.68
N ARG A 220 25.29 19.89 -11.53
CA ARG A 220 24.86 21.09 -12.27
C ARG A 220 25.76 22.29 -12.01
N TYR A 221 26.20 22.47 -10.77
CA TYR A 221 27.12 23.55 -10.37
C TYR A 221 28.60 23.16 -10.50
N ARG A 222 28.92 22.02 -11.12
CA ARG A 222 30.29 21.48 -11.28
C ARG A 222 31.06 21.37 -9.96
N LEU A 223 30.34 21.13 -8.86
CA LEU A 223 30.92 20.87 -7.56
C LEU A 223 31.29 19.38 -7.45
N PRO A 224 32.34 19.03 -6.69
CA PRO A 224 32.69 17.64 -6.48
C PRO A 224 31.56 16.90 -5.77
N VAL A 225 31.11 15.78 -6.33
CA VAL A 225 30.10 14.91 -5.74
C VAL A 225 30.81 13.97 -4.76
N PRO A 226 30.47 14.00 -3.45
CA PRO A 226 31.03 13.09 -2.47
C PRO A 226 30.83 11.60 -2.83
N ASP A 227 31.78 10.74 -2.49
CA ASP A 227 31.76 9.30 -2.84
C ASP A 227 30.59 8.51 -2.23
N TYR A 228 29.97 9.03 -1.16
CA TYR A 228 28.75 8.44 -0.59
C TYR A 228 27.49 8.69 -1.45
N LEU A 229 27.55 9.64 -2.40
CA LEU A 229 26.51 9.92 -3.40
C LEU A 229 26.83 9.28 -4.76
N ASN A 230 28.03 8.72 -4.92
CA ASN A 230 28.39 7.91 -6.08
C ASN A 230 28.03 6.43 -5.82
N HIS A 231 27.60 5.71 -6.85
CA HIS A 231 27.21 4.29 -6.75
C HIS A 231 26.09 4.00 -5.74
N LEU A 232 25.12 4.92 -5.63
CA LEU A 232 24.00 4.81 -4.67
C LEU A 232 23.20 3.51 -4.83
N TYR A 233 23.02 3.03 -6.07
CA TYR A 233 22.28 1.79 -6.33
C TYR A 233 23.03 0.53 -5.89
N GLU A 234 24.35 0.47 -6.12
CA GLU A 234 25.19 -0.70 -5.84
C GLU A 234 25.45 -0.91 -4.35
N LYS A 235 25.43 0.17 -3.56
CA LYS A 235 25.77 0.16 -2.13
C LYS A 235 24.57 0.00 -1.20
N MET A 236 23.34 -0.12 -1.73
CA MET A 236 22.16 -0.22 -0.88
C MET A 236 21.86 -1.66 -0.47
N PRO A 237 21.62 -1.92 0.83
CA PRO A 237 21.17 -3.22 1.27
C PRO A 237 19.79 -3.54 0.67
N ALA A 238 19.50 -4.82 0.45
CA ALA A 238 18.18 -5.26 0.01
C ALA A 238 17.10 -4.73 0.96
N SER A 239 16.06 -4.12 0.40
CA SER A 239 14.95 -3.58 1.19
C SER A 239 14.19 -4.71 1.86
N ILE A 240 14.01 -4.62 3.18
CA ILE A 240 13.21 -5.56 3.96
C ILE A 240 11.73 -5.15 3.80
N PHE A 241 10.88 -6.10 3.41
CA PHE A 241 9.44 -5.90 3.34
C PHE A 241 8.79 -6.08 4.71
N ALA A 242 9.13 -7.18 5.40
CA ALA A 242 8.60 -7.47 6.72
C ALA A 242 9.65 -8.17 7.59
N GLU A 243 9.66 -7.79 8.87
CA GLU A 243 10.42 -8.49 9.90
C GLU A 243 9.61 -9.68 10.45
N PRO A 244 10.29 -10.72 10.96
CA PRO A 244 9.60 -11.84 11.58
C PRO A 244 8.83 -11.37 12.81
N HIS A 245 7.64 -11.90 12.98
CA HIS A 245 6.79 -11.65 14.13
C HIS A 245 7.21 -12.54 15.30
N GLU A 246 6.87 -12.12 16.51
CA GLU A 246 6.88 -13.02 17.68
C GLU A 246 5.85 -14.15 17.47
N GLU A 247 6.11 -15.35 18.01
CA GLU A 247 5.34 -16.60 17.74
C GLU A 247 3.81 -16.47 17.87
N LYS A 248 3.32 -15.58 18.75
CA LYS A 248 1.89 -15.38 19.02
C LYS A 248 1.36 -14.00 18.64
N VAL A 249 2.06 -13.34 17.71
CA VAL A 249 1.73 -12.00 17.23
C VAL A 249 1.45 -12.04 15.73
N ALA A 250 0.36 -11.42 15.31
CA ALA A 250 0.07 -11.22 13.89
C ALA A 250 -0.29 -9.77 13.61
N THR A 251 -0.07 -9.32 12.38
CA THR A 251 -0.35 -7.95 11.96
C THR A 251 -1.53 -7.93 10.98
N ILE A 252 -2.51 -7.08 11.26
CA ILE A 252 -3.56 -6.73 10.30
C ILE A 252 -2.93 -5.87 9.20
N GLN A 253 -3.09 -6.34 7.98
CA GLN A 253 -2.61 -5.69 6.77
C GLN A 253 -3.73 -5.60 5.75
N ARG A 254 -3.56 -4.70 4.77
CA ARG A 254 -4.45 -4.61 3.59
C ARG A 254 -5.94 -4.45 3.94
N LEU A 255 -6.25 -3.77 5.04
CA LEU A 255 -7.63 -3.37 5.31
C LEU A 255 -8.06 -2.30 4.30
N ALA A 256 -8.94 -2.68 3.37
CA ALA A 256 -9.46 -1.77 2.35
C ALA A 256 -10.94 -2.01 2.12
N ILE A 257 -11.69 -0.93 1.93
CA ILE A 257 -13.14 -0.95 1.67
C ILE A 257 -13.44 0.06 0.59
N LYS A 258 -14.23 -0.37 -0.40
CA LYS A 258 -14.63 0.46 -1.52
C LYS A 258 -15.24 1.77 -1.00
N THR A 259 -14.81 2.89 -1.57
CA THR A 259 -15.14 4.25 -1.10
C THR A 259 -16.64 4.48 -0.88
N GLU A 260 -17.48 3.94 -1.76
CA GLU A 260 -18.95 4.03 -1.68
C GLU A 260 -19.56 3.39 -0.42
N TYR A 261 -18.84 2.44 0.19
CA TYR A 261 -19.30 1.71 1.39
C TYR A 261 -18.48 2.05 2.64
N GLN A 262 -17.58 3.04 2.54
CA GLN A 262 -16.90 3.57 3.71
C GLN A 262 -17.94 4.22 4.64
N SER A 263 -17.80 3.99 5.95
CA SER A 263 -18.78 4.37 7.00
C SER A 263 -19.99 3.44 7.20
N CYS A 264 -20.19 2.41 6.36
CA CYS A 264 -21.26 1.42 6.55
C CYS A 264 -20.93 0.35 7.61
N GLY A 265 -19.88 0.52 8.41
CA GLY A 265 -19.46 -0.48 9.42
C GLY A 265 -18.77 -1.73 8.87
N LEU A 266 -18.56 -1.83 7.55
CA LEU A 266 -17.93 -3.01 6.94
C LEU A 266 -16.49 -3.27 7.42
N ALA A 267 -15.78 -2.23 7.88
CA ALA A 267 -14.43 -2.38 8.47
C ALA A 267 -14.46 -3.18 9.76
N THR A 268 -15.47 -2.90 10.59
CA THR A 268 -15.68 -3.60 11.85
C THR A 268 -15.93 -5.08 11.60
N LEU A 269 -16.77 -5.44 10.62
CA LEU A 269 -16.99 -6.85 10.26
C LEU A 269 -15.70 -7.59 9.82
N LEU A 270 -14.83 -6.90 9.09
CA LEU A 270 -13.54 -7.46 8.66
C LEU A 270 -12.58 -7.65 9.84
N ILE A 271 -12.48 -6.65 10.71
CA ILE A 271 -11.63 -6.71 11.91
C ILE A 271 -12.16 -7.76 12.88
N ASP A 272 -13.47 -7.82 13.11
CA ASP A 272 -14.09 -8.82 14.00
C ASP A 272 -13.78 -10.24 13.55
N ARG A 273 -13.84 -10.52 12.24
CA ARG A 273 -13.46 -11.82 11.72
C ARG A 273 -11.97 -12.10 11.91
N ALA A 274 -11.11 -11.12 11.67
CA ALA A 274 -9.66 -11.28 11.84
C ALA A 274 -9.29 -11.55 13.31
N MET A 275 -9.89 -10.82 14.25
CA MET A 275 -9.68 -11.03 15.69
C MET A 275 -10.23 -12.38 16.16
N THR A 276 -11.41 -12.78 15.68
CA THR A 276 -11.98 -14.10 16.00
C THR A 276 -11.10 -15.23 15.48
N PHE A 277 -10.58 -15.10 14.25
CA PHE A 277 -9.62 -16.07 13.70
C PHE A 277 -8.30 -16.09 14.48
N ALA A 278 -7.81 -14.93 14.93
CA ALA A 278 -6.62 -14.85 15.76
C ALA A 278 -6.82 -15.63 17.08
N HIS A 279 -8.02 -15.54 17.67
CA HIS A 279 -8.39 -16.34 18.83
C HIS A 279 -8.47 -17.84 18.51
N GLU A 280 -9.12 -18.24 17.40
CA GLU A 280 -9.20 -19.62 16.92
C GLU A 280 -7.79 -20.26 16.73
N LYS A 281 -6.81 -19.45 16.34
CA LYS A 281 -5.41 -19.87 16.12
C LYS A 281 -4.50 -19.70 17.34
N GLY A 282 -5.03 -19.26 18.48
CA GLY A 282 -4.25 -19.13 19.72
C GLY A 282 -3.25 -17.98 19.74
N LEU A 283 -3.45 -16.95 18.90
CA LEU A 283 -2.66 -15.73 18.95
C LEU A 283 -3.02 -14.92 20.20
N GLU A 284 -2.01 -14.28 20.80
CA GLU A 284 -2.17 -13.47 22.01
C GLU A 284 -2.34 -12.00 21.66
N ARG A 285 -1.65 -11.53 20.62
CA ARG A 285 -1.61 -10.11 20.26
C ARG A 285 -1.82 -9.90 18.78
N VAL A 286 -2.61 -8.89 18.43
CA VAL A 286 -2.78 -8.45 17.04
C VAL A 286 -2.33 -7.00 16.93
N GLU A 287 -1.45 -6.75 15.97
CA GLU A 287 -0.93 -5.44 15.67
C GLU A 287 -1.52 -4.87 14.38
N ALA A 288 -1.49 -3.56 14.23
CA ALA A 288 -1.88 -2.88 13.00
C ALA A 288 -1.01 -1.64 12.81
N VAL A 289 -0.56 -1.39 11.58
CA VAL A 289 0.25 -0.21 11.26
C VAL A 289 -0.58 0.74 10.42
N THR A 290 -0.69 1.99 10.88
CA THR A 290 -1.36 3.07 10.13
C THR A 290 -0.40 4.22 9.89
N ASN A 291 -0.52 4.90 8.75
CA ASN A 291 0.25 6.11 8.46
C ASN A 291 -0.55 7.41 8.68
N GLU A 292 0.02 8.56 8.29
CA GLU A 292 -0.63 9.87 8.37
C GLU A 292 -1.87 10.03 7.47
N LEU A 293 -2.00 9.21 6.42
CA LEU A 293 -3.12 9.23 5.48
C LEU A 293 -4.32 8.45 6.04
N GLU A 294 -4.06 7.42 6.83
CA GLU A 294 -5.02 6.43 7.34
C GLU A 294 -5.64 6.85 8.69
N SER A 295 -5.99 8.12 8.82
CA SER A 295 -6.55 8.68 10.07
C SER A 295 -7.86 8.02 10.50
N ASN A 296 -8.75 7.72 9.55
CA ASN A 296 -10.02 7.04 9.81
C ASN A 296 -9.81 5.58 10.28
N ALA A 297 -8.86 4.86 9.68
CA ALA A 297 -8.52 3.51 10.10
C ALA A 297 -7.95 3.51 11.53
N ALA A 298 -7.07 4.46 11.85
CA ALA A 298 -6.55 4.64 13.21
C ALA A 298 -7.65 4.95 14.24
N GLU A 299 -8.66 5.73 13.85
CA GLU A 299 -9.82 6.02 14.70
C GLU A 299 -10.67 4.78 14.95
N ILE A 300 -10.96 4.00 13.91
CA ILE A 300 -11.71 2.73 14.04
C ILE A 300 -10.97 1.77 14.96
N LEU A 301 -9.67 1.56 14.75
CA LEU A 301 -8.85 0.66 15.58
C LEU A 301 -8.89 1.09 17.06
N ARG A 302 -8.67 2.37 17.33
CA ARG A 302 -8.59 2.88 18.71
C ARG A 302 -9.95 2.94 19.40
N ILE A 303 -10.95 3.57 18.76
CA ILE A 303 -12.23 3.88 19.39
C ILE A 303 -13.17 2.67 19.38
N LYS A 304 -13.25 1.94 18.25
CA LYS A 304 -14.21 0.84 18.12
C LYS A 304 -13.64 -0.49 18.60
N HIS A 305 -12.37 -0.75 18.36
CA HIS A 305 -11.75 -2.05 18.68
C HIS A 305 -10.76 -1.98 19.86
N GLY A 306 -10.61 -0.82 20.51
CA GLY A 306 -9.79 -0.70 21.73
C GLY A 306 -8.29 -0.88 21.52
N PHE A 307 -7.77 -0.75 20.30
CA PHE A 307 -6.34 -0.85 20.05
C PHE A 307 -5.58 0.28 20.75
N THR A 308 -4.46 -0.07 21.38
CA THR A 308 -3.57 0.86 22.08
C THR A 308 -2.38 1.23 21.21
N LEU A 309 -1.91 2.47 21.32
CA LEU A 309 -0.76 2.94 20.55
C LEU A 309 0.53 2.48 21.25
N VAL A 310 1.31 1.63 20.58
CA VAL A 310 2.59 1.12 21.12
C VAL A 310 3.76 1.98 20.65
N LYS A 311 3.78 2.32 19.37
CA LYS A 311 4.93 2.97 18.74
C LYS A 311 4.48 4.04 17.75
N LYS A 312 5.23 5.14 17.71
CA LYS A 312 5.09 6.18 16.68
C LYS A 312 6.46 6.51 16.11
N GLU A 313 6.67 6.19 14.84
CA GLU A 313 7.91 6.43 14.13
C GLU A 313 7.76 7.51 13.07
N LYS A 314 8.78 8.34 12.91
CA LYS A 314 8.83 9.35 11.84
C LYS A 314 9.59 8.77 10.65
N LYS A 315 8.87 8.38 9.58
CA LYS A 315 9.48 7.76 8.39
C LYS A 315 9.99 8.74 7.33
N GLY A 316 9.66 10.03 7.43
CA GLY A 316 10.10 10.97 6.39
C GLY A 316 9.92 12.46 6.69
N TRP A 317 9.77 13.21 5.61
CA TRP A 317 9.72 14.67 5.60
C TRP A 317 8.26 15.15 5.67
N LEU A 318 8.03 16.40 6.08
CA LEU A 318 6.70 17.02 6.06
C LEU A 318 5.61 16.31 6.88
N GLY A 319 5.98 15.71 8.01
CA GLY A 319 5.01 15.16 8.97
C GLY A 319 4.56 13.73 8.69
N GLN A 320 5.25 13.00 7.82
CA GLN A 320 5.06 11.56 7.63
C GLN A 320 5.39 10.78 8.88
N PHE A 321 4.48 9.90 9.30
CA PHE A 321 4.67 9.03 10.46
C PHE A 321 3.97 7.71 10.27
N GLU A 322 4.47 6.69 10.95
CA GLU A 322 3.78 5.43 11.15
C GLU A 322 3.44 5.27 12.62
N LYS A 323 2.25 4.71 12.88
CA LYS A 323 1.75 4.35 14.20
C LYS A 323 1.50 2.86 14.22
N THR A 324 2.13 2.19 15.18
CA THR A 324 1.88 0.78 15.48
C THR A 324 0.88 0.71 16.62
N TRP A 325 -0.24 0.08 16.33
CA TRP A 325 -1.33 -0.19 17.26
C TRP A 325 -1.29 -1.65 17.66
N SER A 326 -1.64 -1.95 18.90
CA SER A 326 -1.66 -3.31 19.42
C SER A 326 -2.89 -3.57 20.27
N CYS A 327 -3.41 -4.78 20.18
CA CYS A 327 -4.57 -5.24 20.94
C CYS A 327 -4.31 -6.66 21.44
N ASP A 328 -4.62 -6.91 22.71
CA ASP A 328 -4.65 -8.27 23.26
C ASP A 328 -5.93 -8.96 22.81
N VAL A 329 -5.78 -10.16 22.25
CA VAL A 329 -6.89 -10.92 21.66
C VAL A 329 -7.88 -11.38 22.72
N LYS A 330 -7.41 -11.80 23.90
CA LYS A 330 -8.30 -12.29 24.98
C LYS A 330 -9.11 -11.15 25.56
N ASP A 331 -8.47 -10.02 25.82
CA ASP A 331 -9.15 -8.82 26.31
C ASP A 331 -10.19 -8.33 25.29
N TRP A 332 -9.82 -8.33 24.00
CA TRP A 332 -10.74 -7.96 22.93
C TRP A 332 -11.96 -8.88 22.86
N MET A 333 -11.75 -10.20 22.91
CA MET A 333 -12.82 -11.20 22.88
C MET A 333 -13.78 -11.06 24.07
N SER A 334 -13.27 -10.71 25.25
CA SER A 334 -14.11 -10.46 26.43
C SER A 334 -15.00 -9.23 26.27
N CYS A 335 -14.52 -8.18 25.58
CA CYS A 335 -15.27 -6.96 25.34
C CYS A 335 -16.24 -7.07 24.14
N HIS A 336 -15.97 -7.96 23.18
CA HIS A 336 -16.70 -8.08 21.90
C HIS A 336 -17.36 -9.46 21.71
N GLU A 337 -17.73 -10.13 22.80
CA GLU A 337 -18.26 -11.50 22.80
C GLU A 337 -19.45 -11.68 21.83
N SER A 338 -20.34 -10.69 21.73
CA SER A 338 -21.50 -10.74 20.81
C SER A 338 -21.10 -10.74 19.34
N ALA A 339 -20.04 -10.02 18.97
CA ALA A 339 -19.53 -10.00 17.61
C ALA A 339 -18.81 -11.32 17.28
N ALA A 340 -18.02 -11.84 18.23
CA ALA A 340 -17.33 -13.12 18.09
C ALA A 340 -18.30 -14.31 17.92
N LYS A 341 -19.43 -14.34 18.64
CA LYS A 341 -20.46 -15.39 18.51
C LYS A 341 -20.95 -15.58 17.08
N THR A 342 -21.04 -14.48 16.31
CA THR A 342 -21.46 -14.52 14.89
C THR A 342 -20.53 -15.38 14.03
N TYR A 343 -19.28 -15.55 14.44
CA TYR A 343 -18.26 -16.27 13.68
C TYR A 343 -17.88 -17.62 14.30
N LEU A 344 -18.11 -17.82 15.61
CA LEU A 344 -17.81 -19.05 16.33
C LEU A 344 -18.89 -20.14 16.18
N GLU A 345 -20.13 -19.79 15.86
CA GLU A 345 -21.27 -20.74 15.74
C GLU A 345 -21.27 -21.57 14.43
N LYS A 346 -20.13 -22.10 13.98
CA LYS A 346 -20.06 -22.96 12.79
C LYS A 346 -19.72 -24.40 13.07
#